data_AF-A0A925Z2I9-F1
#
_entry.id   AF-A0A925Z2I9-F1
#
_cell.length_a   1.000
_cell.length_b   1.000
_cell.length_c   1.000
_cell.angle_alpha   90.00
_cell.angle_beta   90.00
_cell.angle_gamma   90.00
#
_symmetry.space_group_name_H-M   'P 1'
#
loop_
_entity.id
_entity.type
_entity.pdbx_description
1 polymer ?
#
loop_
_entity_poly.entity_id
_entity_poly.type
_entity_poly.pdbx_seq_one_letter_code
_entity_poly.pdbx_strand_id
1 'polypeptide(L)'
;MARMAPLAYLDRALKTVTDLGIKTPPPEDEPITGLLDQIADIDPDKVTVIGRTLAEASTFNEIVRNEVAAMEIGERYNDIVGAFNSIRKDAKSLVDQLEDGKISSFERVNNVWMKVVRGDVADRFDTIRKTYKAVAKETKNQIQREHKILNAYRDYRGAYKQAQVLSMEVLEKATAKLSDAKTALKEASDTVGKYAGKSPAERAELEMQRDEKLGAMMTEDKRYQIAKDLGDNLTIGYNTSEIIMTRLLQTTSAKERVYAQAVSFFSTNEAVLTALKASFTGMFGLHESTKTLEAMKKGVSDSLDTLSEVGDAVTEEALKAGYGPTVRADAVKKLVDSV
;
A
#
# COMPACT_ATOMS: atom_id res chain seq x y z
N MET A 1 7.65 11.77 -38.54
CA MET A 1 6.63 10.89 -37.94
C MET A 1 5.27 11.54 -38.19
N ALA A 2 4.29 10.81 -38.72
CA ALA A 2 2.95 11.36 -38.94
C ALA A 2 2.36 11.82 -37.60
N ARG A 3 1.90 13.07 -37.51
CA ARG A 3 1.11 13.54 -36.35
C ARG A 3 -0.13 12.64 -36.28
N MET A 4 -0.33 11.97 -35.15
CA MET A 4 -1.54 11.20 -34.92
C MET A 4 -2.78 12.12 -35.01
N ALA A 5 -3.94 11.54 -35.33
CA ALA A 5 -5.19 12.29 -35.39
C ALA A 5 -5.46 13.05 -34.07
N PRO A 6 -6.13 14.21 -34.12
CA PRO A 6 -6.56 14.91 -32.90
C PRO A 6 -7.32 13.93 -31.98
N LEU A 7 -6.95 13.88 -30.70
CA LEU A 7 -7.49 12.98 -29.66
C LEU A 7 -7.06 11.51 -29.67
N ALA A 8 -6.31 11.02 -30.67
CA ALA A 8 -5.97 9.60 -30.72
C ALA A 8 -5.17 9.08 -29.50
N TYR A 9 -4.40 9.95 -28.84
CA TYR A 9 -3.74 9.63 -27.58
C TYR A 9 -4.75 9.56 -26.41
N LEU A 10 -5.69 10.51 -26.36
CA LEU A 10 -6.71 10.58 -25.32
C LEU A 10 -7.65 9.37 -25.42
N ASP A 11 -8.13 9.05 -26.62
CA ASP A 11 -9.01 7.92 -26.88
C ASP A 11 -8.37 6.58 -26.46
N ARG A 12 -7.07 6.43 -26.74
CA ARG A 12 -6.32 5.24 -26.31
C ARG A 12 -6.19 5.17 -24.79
N ALA A 13 -5.91 6.30 -24.15
CA ALA A 13 -5.81 6.38 -22.70
C ALA A 13 -7.16 6.00 -22.06
N LEU A 14 -8.25 6.63 -22.50
CA LEU A 14 -9.61 6.34 -22.03
C LEU A 14 -10.02 4.89 -22.28
N LYS A 15 -9.75 4.35 -23.47
CA LYS A 15 -9.99 2.94 -23.77
C LYS A 15 -9.25 2.02 -22.79
N THR A 16 -7.99 2.32 -22.49
CA THR A 16 -7.22 1.53 -21.51
C THR A 16 -7.87 1.59 -20.14
N VAL A 17 -8.35 2.75 -19.70
CA VAL A 17 -9.07 2.90 -18.43
C VAL A 17 -10.37 2.08 -18.41
N THR A 18 -11.16 2.16 -19.48
CA THR A 18 -12.41 1.40 -19.62
C THR A 18 -12.16 -0.11 -19.63
N ASP A 19 -11.15 -0.58 -20.37
CA ASP A 19 -10.75 -1.99 -20.44
C ASP A 19 -10.30 -2.54 -19.07
N LEU A 20 -9.84 -1.65 -18.16
CA LEU A 20 -9.47 -2.00 -16.79
C LEU A 20 -10.65 -2.08 -15.84
N GLY A 21 -11.86 -1.67 -16.27
CA GLY A 21 -13.05 -1.62 -15.44
C GLY A 21 -12.94 -0.62 -14.29
N ILE A 22 -12.03 0.36 -14.40
CA ILE A 22 -11.88 1.40 -13.39
C ILE A 22 -13.07 2.35 -13.53
N LYS A 23 -13.84 2.51 -12.46
CA LYS A 23 -14.94 3.46 -12.43
C LYS A 23 -14.36 4.87 -12.52
N THR A 24 -14.65 5.55 -13.61
CA THR A 24 -14.32 6.96 -13.77
C THR A 24 -15.46 7.78 -13.19
N PRO A 25 -15.18 8.83 -12.40
CA PRO A 25 -16.19 9.80 -12.06
C PRO A 25 -16.70 10.45 -13.36
N PRO A 26 -17.95 10.96 -13.39
CA PRO A 26 -18.36 11.82 -14.49
C PRO A 26 -17.42 13.03 -14.58
N PRO A 27 -17.13 13.54 -15.79
CA PRO A 27 -16.36 14.77 -15.94
C PRO A 27 -17.00 15.88 -15.10
N GLU A 28 -16.23 16.51 -14.22
CA GLU A 28 -16.69 17.69 -13.48
C GLU A 28 -16.61 18.92 -14.40
N ASP A 29 -17.53 19.87 -14.22
CA ASP A 29 -17.46 21.16 -14.89
C ASP A 29 -16.19 21.90 -14.42
N GLU A 30 -15.13 21.83 -15.22
CA GLU A 30 -13.88 22.50 -14.88
C GLU A 30 -14.00 24.01 -15.11
N PRO A 31 -13.61 24.85 -14.13
CA PRO A 31 -13.64 26.32 -14.28
C PRO A 31 -12.83 26.86 -15.46
N ILE A 32 -11.91 26.07 -16.02
CA ILE A 32 -11.10 26.44 -17.19
C ILE A 32 -11.95 26.57 -18.47
N THR A 33 -13.12 25.93 -18.54
CA THR A 33 -14.06 26.02 -19.66
C THR A 33 -14.41 27.47 -20.01
N GLY A 34 -14.74 28.29 -19.00
CA GLY A 34 -15.06 29.71 -19.21
C GLY A 34 -13.88 30.57 -19.69
N LEU A 35 -12.64 30.13 -19.49
CA LEU A 35 -11.46 30.76 -20.09
C LEU A 35 -11.25 30.30 -21.54
N LEU A 36 -11.46 29.00 -21.80
CA LEU A 36 -11.37 28.44 -23.15
C LEU A 36 -12.41 29.04 -24.09
N ASP A 37 -13.63 29.29 -23.60
CA ASP A 37 -14.69 29.94 -24.39
C ASP A 37 -14.31 31.34 -24.89
N GLN A 38 -13.54 32.09 -24.10
CA GLN A 38 -13.06 33.44 -24.49
C GLN A 38 -12.02 33.42 -25.62
N ILE A 39 -11.40 32.27 -25.87
CA ILE A 39 -10.41 32.08 -26.93
C ILE A 39 -10.87 31.10 -28.02
N ALA A 40 -12.09 30.54 -27.91
CA ALA A 40 -12.58 29.51 -28.81
C ALA A 40 -12.60 29.95 -30.28
N ASP A 41 -12.97 31.19 -30.57
CA ASP A 41 -13.02 31.73 -31.93
C ASP A 41 -11.63 32.04 -32.54
N ILE A 42 -10.53 32.00 -31.75
CA ILE A 42 -9.17 32.06 -32.33
C ILE A 42 -8.88 30.79 -33.14
N ASP A 43 -9.25 29.63 -32.60
CA ASP A 43 -9.10 28.32 -33.26
C ASP A 43 -10.02 27.28 -32.60
N PRO A 44 -11.28 27.15 -33.07
CA PRO A 44 -12.30 26.33 -32.41
C PRO A 44 -11.88 24.86 -32.28
N ASP A 45 -11.26 24.31 -33.32
CA ASP A 45 -10.84 22.91 -33.35
C ASP A 45 -9.76 22.63 -32.31
N LYS A 46 -8.74 23.49 -32.24
CA LYS A 46 -7.64 23.32 -31.27
C LYS A 46 -8.08 23.53 -29.84
N VAL A 47 -8.87 24.58 -29.59
CA VAL A 47 -9.40 24.90 -28.26
C VAL A 47 -10.30 23.76 -27.75
N THR A 48 -11.12 23.17 -28.63
CA THR A 48 -11.93 21.99 -28.29
C THR A 48 -11.08 20.79 -27.86
N VAL A 49 -9.99 20.50 -28.58
CA VAL A 49 -9.10 19.38 -28.23
C VAL A 49 -8.37 19.63 -26.91
N ILE A 50 -7.92 20.87 -26.67
CA ILE A 50 -7.31 21.26 -25.38
C ILE A 50 -8.32 21.09 -24.25
N GLY A 51 -9.53 21.62 -24.40
CA GLY A 51 -10.59 21.53 -23.39
C GLY A 51 -10.96 20.09 -23.05
N ARG A 52 -11.12 19.23 -24.06
CA ARG A 52 -11.36 17.79 -23.83
C ARG A 52 -10.22 17.11 -23.08
N THR A 53 -8.97 17.46 -23.40
CA THR A 53 -7.80 16.88 -22.71
C THR A 53 -7.77 17.30 -21.24
N LEU A 54 -8.08 18.57 -20.95
CA LEU A 54 -8.12 19.10 -19.59
C LEU A 54 -9.27 18.52 -18.77
N ALA A 55 -10.46 18.40 -19.34
CA ALA A 55 -11.63 17.82 -18.65
C ALA A 55 -11.39 16.38 -18.16
N GLU A 56 -10.57 15.61 -18.87
CA GLU A 56 -10.21 14.24 -18.49
C GLU A 56 -9.09 14.18 -17.44
N ALA A 57 -8.46 15.31 -17.08
CA ALA A 57 -7.39 15.33 -16.08
C ALA A 57 -7.86 14.78 -14.72
N SER A 58 -9.06 15.16 -14.30
CA SER A 58 -9.70 14.65 -13.08
C SER A 58 -9.82 13.12 -13.09
N THR A 59 -10.31 12.55 -14.19
CA THR A 59 -10.40 11.10 -14.41
C THR A 59 -9.06 10.41 -14.18
N PHE A 60 -7.98 10.89 -14.82
CA PHE A 60 -6.67 10.27 -14.69
C PHE A 60 -6.04 10.48 -13.30
N ASN A 61 -6.31 11.62 -12.66
CA ASN A 61 -5.86 11.90 -11.29
C ASN A 61 -6.48 10.93 -10.28
N GLU A 62 -7.77 10.63 -10.41
CA GLU A 62 -8.44 9.67 -9.53
C GLU A 62 -7.93 8.24 -9.71
N ILE A 63 -7.64 7.84 -10.95
CA ILE A 63 -7.08 6.52 -11.23
C ILE A 63 -5.74 6.34 -10.54
N VAL A 64 -4.84 7.31 -10.66
CA VAL A 64 -3.54 7.27 -9.98
C VAL A 64 -3.74 7.25 -8.46
N ARG A 65 -4.66 8.06 -7.93
CA ARG A 65 -4.95 8.10 -6.49
C ARG A 65 -5.47 6.77 -5.97
N ASN A 66 -6.55 6.24 -6.54
CA ASN A 66 -7.26 5.08 -6.01
C ASN A 66 -6.47 3.78 -6.18
N GLU A 67 -5.67 3.67 -7.23
CA GLU A 67 -5.02 2.41 -7.57
C GLU A 67 -3.56 2.31 -7.11
N VAL A 68 -2.91 3.45 -6.79
CA VAL A 68 -1.60 3.47 -6.13
C VAL A 68 -1.75 3.53 -4.60
N ALA A 69 -2.86 4.04 -4.08
CA ALA A 69 -3.14 4.13 -2.65
C ALA A 69 -3.68 2.81 -2.06
N ALA A 70 -2.83 1.79 -2.01
CA ALA A 70 -2.98 0.69 -1.07
C ALA A 70 -1.62 0.02 -0.86
N MET A 71 -0.99 0.31 0.29
CA MET A 71 0.26 -0.31 0.71
C MET A 71 0.06 -1.01 2.06
N GLU A 72 -0.47 -2.23 2.03
CA GLU A 72 -0.46 -3.15 3.20
C GLU A 72 0.53 -4.31 3.03
N ILE A 73 1.41 -4.26 2.01
CA ILE A 73 2.40 -5.33 1.79
C ILE A 73 3.39 -5.42 2.96
N GLY A 74 3.75 -4.28 3.58
CA GLY A 74 4.71 -4.22 4.68
C GLY A 74 4.27 -4.97 5.93
N GLU A 75 2.99 -4.84 6.31
CA GLU A 75 2.44 -5.51 7.50
C GLU A 75 2.47 -7.03 7.34
N ARG A 76 2.13 -7.54 6.16
CA ARG A 76 2.09 -8.99 5.90
C ARG A 76 3.49 -9.62 5.83
N TYR A 77 4.52 -8.88 5.43
CA TYR A 77 5.91 -9.34 5.58
C TYR A 77 6.35 -9.38 7.05
N ASN A 78 5.88 -8.44 7.88
CA ASN A 78 6.13 -8.48 9.32
C ASN A 78 5.50 -9.71 9.98
N ASP A 79 4.33 -10.16 9.54
CA ASP A 79 3.72 -11.40 10.03
C ASP A 79 4.59 -12.63 9.78
N ILE A 80 5.21 -12.71 8.60
CA ILE A 80 6.14 -13.80 8.26
C ILE A 80 7.35 -13.79 9.20
N VAL A 81 7.94 -12.61 9.42
CA VAL A 81 9.08 -12.43 10.33
C VAL A 81 8.68 -12.77 11.78
N GLY A 82 7.50 -12.32 12.22
CA GLY A 82 6.94 -12.62 13.53
C GLY A 82 6.76 -14.11 13.76
N ALA A 83 6.24 -14.84 12.77
CA ALA A 83 6.08 -16.28 12.83
C ALA A 83 7.43 -17.01 12.98
N PHE A 84 8.46 -16.65 12.20
CA PHE A 84 9.81 -17.21 12.37
C PHE A 84 10.41 -16.92 13.75
N ASN A 85 10.26 -15.68 14.22
CA ASN A 85 10.74 -15.29 15.55
C ASN A 85 10.06 -16.08 16.67
N SER A 86 8.77 -16.38 16.53
CA SER A 86 8.03 -17.20 17.50
C SER A 86 8.60 -18.62 17.59
N ILE A 87 8.90 -19.26 16.45
CA ILE A 87 9.46 -20.62 16.41
C ILE A 87 10.82 -20.64 17.10
N ARG A 88 11.68 -19.66 16.78
CA ARG A 88 13.01 -19.53 17.40
C ARG A 88 12.91 -19.32 18.91
N LYS A 89 11.97 -18.49 19.38
CA LYS A 89 11.80 -18.19 20.81
C LYS A 89 11.39 -19.44 21.59
N ASP A 90 10.46 -20.22 21.05
CA ASP A 90 10.02 -21.45 21.71
C ASP A 90 11.13 -22.51 21.74
N ALA A 91 11.90 -22.63 20.65
CA ALA A 91 13.05 -23.53 20.61
C ALA A 91 14.13 -23.16 21.64
N LYS A 92 14.39 -21.86 21.86
CA LYS A 92 15.30 -21.41 22.92
C LYS A 92 14.78 -21.74 24.31
N SER A 93 13.48 -21.53 24.55
CA SER A 93 12.88 -21.86 25.85
C SER A 93 12.99 -23.35 26.20
N LEU A 94 12.99 -24.25 25.21
CA LEU A 94 13.25 -25.67 25.45
C LEU A 94 14.68 -25.95 25.93
N VAL A 95 15.66 -25.19 25.43
CA VAL A 95 17.06 -25.28 25.87
C VAL A 95 17.18 -24.78 27.29
N ASP A 96 16.61 -23.62 27.59
CA ASP A 96 16.62 -23.02 28.94
C ASP A 96 15.98 -24.00 29.97
N GLN A 97 14.86 -24.64 29.62
CA GLN A 97 14.22 -25.67 30.47
C GLN A 97 15.09 -26.92 30.70
N LEU A 98 16.01 -27.22 29.79
CA LEU A 98 16.93 -28.35 29.92
C LEU A 98 18.13 -27.99 30.82
N GLU A 99 18.62 -26.75 30.73
CA GLU A 99 19.76 -26.24 31.49
C GLU A 99 19.45 -26.05 32.98
N ASP A 100 18.22 -25.65 33.34
CA ASP A 100 17.84 -25.38 34.73
C ASP A 100 17.64 -26.64 35.60
N GLY A 101 17.60 -27.84 35.00
CA GLY A 101 17.63 -29.13 35.72
C GLY A 101 16.49 -29.40 36.71
N LYS A 102 15.55 -28.46 36.89
CA LYS A 102 14.40 -28.55 37.78
C LYS A 102 13.18 -28.08 37.02
N ILE A 103 12.26 -28.98 36.73
CA ILE A 103 11.00 -28.62 36.09
C ILE A 103 9.87 -28.66 37.11
N SER A 104 9.25 -27.51 37.30
CA SER A 104 8.06 -27.32 38.15
C SER A 104 6.79 -27.76 37.39
N SER A 105 5.78 -28.27 38.11
CA SER A 105 4.47 -28.63 37.55
C SER A 105 3.80 -27.49 36.75
N PHE A 106 4.21 -26.23 36.98
CA PHE A 106 3.74 -25.04 36.26
C PHE A 106 4.20 -24.97 34.78
N GLU A 107 5.37 -25.50 34.44
CA GLU A 107 5.90 -25.46 33.07
C GLU A 107 5.23 -26.47 32.13
N ARG A 108 4.62 -27.52 32.71
CA ARG A 108 3.81 -28.50 31.97
C ARG A 108 2.52 -27.87 31.43
N VAL A 109 1.86 -27.05 32.25
CA VAL A 109 0.64 -26.31 31.86
C VAL A 109 0.97 -25.23 30.83
N ASN A 110 2.11 -24.54 30.98
CA ASN A 110 2.52 -23.48 30.05
C ASN A 110 2.84 -24.02 28.64
N ASN A 111 3.47 -25.20 28.54
CA ASN A 111 3.77 -25.85 27.25
C ASN A 111 2.49 -26.31 26.52
N VAL A 112 1.48 -26.80 27.24
CA VAL A 112 0.17 -27.13 26.67
C VAL A 112 -0.59 -25.86 26.26
N TRP A 113 -0.56 -24.83 27.10
CA TRP A 113 -1.19 -23.53 26.81
C TRP A 113 -0.57 -22.83 25.59
N MET A 114 0.75 -22.92 25.41
CA MET A 114 1.43 -22.41 24.21
C MET A 114 1.01 -23.14 22.93
N LYS A 115 0.90 -24.48 22.95
CA LYS A 115 0.39 -25.27 21.82
C LYS A 115 -1.08 -24.92 21.49
N VAL A 116 -1.92 -24.71 22.52
CA VAL A 116 -3.36 -24.40 22.36
C VAL A 116 -3.60 -22.97 21.85
N VAL A 117 -2.81 -21.98 22.28
CA VAL A 117 -2.99 -20.58 21.89
C VAL A 117 -2.25 -20.22 20.59
N ARG A 118 -1.14 -20.90 20.26
CA ARG A 118 -0.26 -20.53 19.12
C ARG A 118 -0.08 -21.61 18.03
N GLY A 119 -0.72 -22.78 18.18
CA GLY A 119 -0.58 -23.92 17.27
C GLY A 119 0.74 -24.69 17.45
N ASP A 120 0.86 -25.87 16.83
CA ASP A 120 2.11 -26.62 16.82
C ASP A 120 3.17 -25.93 15.94
N VAL A 121 4.45 -26.24 16.14
CA VAL A 121 5.54 -25.75 15.27
C VAL A 121 5.23 -26.05 13.81
N ALA A 122 4.68 -27.22 13.53
CA ALA A 122 4.25 -27.62 12.20
C ALA A 122 3.22 -26.65 11.58
N ASP A 123 2.21 -26.25 12.35
CA ASP A 123 1.15 -25.34 11.91
C ASP A 123 1.69 -23.94 11.61
N ARG A 124 2.70 -23.48 12.38
CA ARG A 124 3.33 -22.18 12.17
C ARG A 124 4.17 -22.14 10.90
N PHE A 125 4.90 -23.21 10.58
CA PHE A 125 5.58 -23.32 9.29
C PHE A 125 4.58 -23.36 8.12
N ASP A 126 3.44 -24.02 8.28
CA ASP A 126 2.39 -24.02 7.26
C ASP A 126 1.74 -22.64 7.12
N THR A 127 1.58 -21.91 8.22
CA THR A 127 1.12 -20.52 8.23
C THR A 127 2.09 -19.61 7.49
N ILE A 128 3.40 -19.70 7.77
CA ILE A 128 4.45 -18.95 7.04
C ILE A 128 4.33 -19.20 5.53
N ARG A 129 4.21 -20.46 5.11
CA ARG A 129 4.07 -20.82 3.69
C ARG A 129 2.80 -20.24 3.07
N LYS A 130 1.66 -20.34 3.76
CA LYS A 130 0.37 -19.80 3.30
C LYS A 130 0.43 -18.27 3.18
N THR A 131 0.92 -17.58 4.22
CA THR A 131 1.06 -16.12 4.25
C THR A 131 1.97 -15.64 3.12
N TYR A 132 3.15 -16.24 2.95
CA TYR A 132 4.04 -15.90 1.84
C TYR A 132 3.35 -16.06 0.47
N LYS A 133 2.67 -17.19 0.22
CA LYS A 133 1.98 -17.42 -1.07
C LYS A 133 0.88 -16.38 -1.30
N ALA A 134 0.14 -16.00 -0.27
CA ALA A 134 -0.87 -14.96 -0.35
C ALA A 134 -0.24 -13.60 -0.68
N VAL A 135 0.81 -13.20 0.05
CA VAL A 135 1.55 -11.95 -0.19
C VAL A 135 2.15 -11.91 -1.60
N ALA A 136 2.76 -12.99 -2.07
CA ALA A 136 3.32 -13.08 -3.41
C ALA A 136 2.23 -12.93 -4.49
N LYS A 137 1.09 -13.60 -4.34
CA LYS A 137 -0.03 -13.51 -5.28
C LYS A 137 -0.58 -12.08 -5.36
N GLU A 138 -0.82 -11.46 -4.22
CA GLU A 138 -1.34 -10.09 -4.15
C GLU A 138 -0.34 -9.07 -4.69
N THR A 139 0.93 -9.16 -4.28
CA THR A 139 2.00 -8.29 -4.77
C THR A 139 2.13 -8.37 -6.30
N LYS A 140 2.05 -9.58 -6.88
CA LYS A 140 2.06 -9.79 -8.33
C LYS A 140 0.86 -9.09 -9.00
N ASN A 141 -0.34 -9.29 -8.47
CA ASN A 141 -1.55 -8.67 -9.02
C ASN A 141 -1.46 -7.13 -8.97
N GLN A 142 -0.90 -6.60 -7.88
CA GLN A 142 -0.69 -5.17 -7.70
C GLN A 142 0.33 -4.62 -8.71
N ILE A 143 1.51 -5.24 -8.86
CA ILE A 143 2.51 -4.81 -9.84
C ILE A 143 1.91 -4.79 -11.25
N GLN A 144 1.14 -5.82 -11.62
CA GLN A 144 0.48 -5.88 -12.92
C GLN A 144 -0.56 -4.77 -13.12
N ARG A 145 -1.31 -4.42 -12.06
CA ARG A 145 -2.26 -3.29 -12.07
C ARG A 145 -1.53 -1.96 -12.21
N GLU A 146 -0.50 -1.72 -11.39
CA GLU A 146 0.36 -0.53 -11.46
C GLU A 146 0.93 -0.33 -12.87
N HIS A 147 1.46 -1.37 -13.52
CA HIS A 147 1.92 -1.28 -14.92
C HIS A 147 0.83 -0.83 -15.90
N LYS A 148 -0.38 -1.39 -15.79
CA LYS A 148 -1.47 -1.05 -16.71
C LYS A 148 -1.91 0.42 -16.53
N ILE A 149 -1.97 0.90 -15.30
CA ILE A 149 -2.29 2.31 -14.99
C ILE A 149 -1.19 3.23 -15.48
N LEU A 150 0.08 2.87 -15.24
CA LEU A 150 1.21 3.66 -15.70
C LEU A 150 1.24 3.76 -17.22
N ASN A 151 0.83 2.70 -17.93
CA ASN A 151 0.67 2.73 -19.39
C ASN A 151 -0.48 3.65 -19.83
N ALA A 152 -1.65 3.58 -19.18
CA ALA A 152 -2.78 4.47 -19.45
C ALA A 152 -2.40 5.95 -19.22
N TYR A 153 -1.70 6.23 -18.12
CA TYR A 153 -1.23 7.58 -17.80
C TYR A 153 -0.15 8.05 -18.79
N ARG A 154 0.69 7.15 -19.32
CA ARG A 154 1.65 7.49 -20.38
C ARG A 154 0.94 7.95 -21.65
N ASP A 155 -0.14 7.29 -22.04
CA ASP A 155 -0.93 7.69 -23.22
C ASP A 155 -1.65 9.01 -22.97
N TYR A 156 -2.22 9.22 -21.77
CA TYR A 156 -2.80 10.52 -21.38
C TYR A 156 -1.76 11.65 -21.40
N ARG A 157 -0.53 11.41 -20.92
CA ARG A 157 0.58 12.37 -21.04
C ARG A 157 0.89 12.72 -22.50
N GLY A 158 0.71 11.78 -23.43
CA GLY A 158 0.80 12.02 -24.86
C GLY A 158 -0.27 13.01 -25.34
N ALA A 159 -1.52 12.86 -24.88
CA ALA A 159 -2.60 13.81 -25.14
C ALA A 159 -2.31 15.18 -24.51
N TYR A 160 -1.81 15.21 -23.28
CA TYR A 160 -1.42 16.45 -22.60
C TYR A 160 -0.30 17.19 -23.35
N LYS A 161 0.69 16.46 -23.90
CA LYS A 161 1.71 17.04 -24.77
C LYS A 161 1.13 17.58 -26.07
N GLN A 162 0.14 16.90 -26.64
CA GLN A 162 -0.58 17.37 -27.81
C GLN A 162 -1.33 18.67 -27.48
N ALA A 163 -2.04 18.74 -26.36
CA ALA A 163 -2.70 19.97 -25.89
C ALA A 163 -1.71 21.12 -25.68
N GLN A 164 -0.51 20.85 -25.14
CA GLN A 164 0.57 21.83 -25.05
C GLN A 164 0.95 22.37 -26.44
N VAL A 165 1.17 21.50 -27.44
CA VAL A 165 1.48 21.95 -28.81
C VAL A 165 0.35 22.81 -29.38
N LEU A 166 -0.91 22.38 -29.21
CA LEU A 166 -2.06 23.12 -29.71
C LEU A 166 -2.20 24.49 -29.04
N SER A 167 -1.93 24.58 -27.73
CA SER A 167 -1.98 25.85 -27.01
C SER A 167 -0.93 26.85 -27.49
N MET A 168 0.26 26.38 -27.88
CA MET A 168 1.30 27.23 -28.49
C MET A 168 0.85 27.74 -29.87
N GLU A 169 0.21 26.90 -30.68
CA GLU A 169 -0.34 27.32 -31.98
C GLU A 169 -1.53 28.30 -31.82
N VAL A 170 -2.32 28.19 -30.74
CA VAL A 170 -3.37 29.17 -30.40
C VAL A 170 -2.77 30.50 -29.92
N LEU A 171 -1.72 30.44 -29.09
CA LEU A 171 -0.99 31.62 -28.63
C LEU A 171 -0.37 32.39 -29.79
N GLU A 172 0.20 31.71 -30.79
CA GLU A 172 0.74 32.34 -31.99
C GLU A 172 -0.34 33.16 -32.73
N LYS A 173 -1.54 32.58 -32.90
CA LYS A 173 -2.68 33.28 -33.52
C LYS A 173 -3.20 34.45 -32.68
N ALA A 174 -3.27 34.29 -31.36
CA ALA A 174 -3.66 35.36 -30.45
C ALA A 174 -2.64 36.53 -30.49
N THR A 175 -1.34 36.20 -30.60
CA THR A 175 -0.25 37.19 -30.75
C THR A 175 -0.42 37.99 -32.03
N ALA A 176 -0.73 37.33 -33.15
CA ALA A 176 -0.99 38.00 -34.43
C ALA A 176 -2.19 38.96 -34.34
N LYS A 177 -3.33 38.50 -33.80
CA LYS A 177 -4.52 39.33 -33.61
C LYS A 177 -4.25 40.56 -32.73
N LEU A 178 -3.51 40.39 -31.63
CA LEU A 178 -3.11 41.50 -30.77
C LEU A 178 -2.20 42.49 -31.50
N SER A 179 -1.26 42.01 -32.33
CA SER A 179 -0.40 42.85 -33.16
C SER A 179 -1.21 43.68 -34.17
N ASP A 180 -2.19 43.06 -34.82
CA ASP A 180 -3.08 43.73 -35.77
C ASP A 180 -3.93 44.80 -35.07
N ALA A 181 -4.48 44.48 -33.89
CA ALA A 181 -5.27 45.43 -33.11
C ALA A 181 -4.44 46.63 -32.61
N LYS A 182 -3.19 46.38 -32.19
CA LYS A 182 -2.22 47.45 -31.85
C LYS A 182 -1.91 48.35 -33.04
N THR A 183 -1.75 47.76 -34.23
CA THR A 183 -1.51 48.51 -35.46
C THR A 183 -2.73 49.37 -35.82
N ALA A 184 -3.93 48.81 -35.79
CA ALA A 184 -5.16 49.55 -36.06
C ALA A 184 -5.41 50.70 -35.07
N LEU A 185 -5.13 50.49 -33.77
CA LEU A 185 -5.20 51.55 -32.76
C LEU A 185 -4.18 52.66 -33.03
N LYS A 186 -2.97 52.31 -33.44
CA LYS A 186 -1.93 53.28 -33.80
C LYS A 186 -2.35 54.12 -35.00
N GLU A 187 -2.87 53.50 -36.06
CA GLU A 187 -3.36 54.20 -37.25
C GLU A 187 -4.50 55.17 -36.93
N ALA A 188 -5.47 54.75 -36.10
CA ALA A 188 -6.55 55.61 -35.65
C ALA A 188 -6.04 56.78 -34.78
N SER A 189 -5.09 56.51 -33.88
CA SER A 189 -4.46 57.52 -33.04
C SER A 189 -3.68 58.55 -33.86
N ASP A 190 -2.92 58.10 -34.86
CA ASP A 190 -2.18 58.96 -35.78
C ASP A 190 -3.12 59.82 -36.62
N THR A 191 -4.28 59.28 -37.01
CA THR A 191 -5.30 60.02 -37.78
C THR A 191 -5.88 61.16 -36.95
N VAL A 192 -6.22 60.91 -35.69
CA VAL A 192 -6.63 61.95 -34.73
C VAL A 192 -5.52 62.99 -34.56
N GLY A 193 -4.27 62.55 -34.36
CA GLY A 193 -3.13 63.44 -34.13
C GLY A 193 -2.75 64.32 -35.32
N LYS A 194 -3.01 63.84 -36.54
CA LYS A 194 -2.75 64.57 -37.80
C LYS A 194 -3.93 65.44 -38.27
N TYR A 195 -5.06 65.38 -37.58
CA TYR A 195 -6.24 66.16 -37.97
C TYR A 195 -5.97 67.67 -37.84
N ALA A 196 -5.95 68.36 -38.99
CA ALA A 196 -5.72 69.81 -39.10
C ALA A 196 -7.02 70.61 -39.40
N GLY A 197 -8.17 69.94 -39.39
CA GLY A 197 -9.46 70.56 -39.66
C GLY A 197 -9.93 71.47 -38.52
N LYS A 198 -10.87 72.36 -38.82
CA LYS A 198 -11.43 73.33 -37.86
C LYS A 198 -12.74 72.88 -37.23
N SER A 199 -13.34 71.79 -37.71
CA SER A 199 -14.60 71.25 -37.21
C SER A 199 -14.37 70.44 -35.93
N PRO A 200 -14.95 70.82 -34.78
CA PRO A 200 -14.87 70.03 -33.56
C PRO A 200 -15.60 68.68 -33.66
N ALA A 201 -16.68 68.62 -34.45
CA ALA A 201 -17.48 67.41 -34.63
C ALA A 201 -16.70 66.31 -35.37
N GLU A 202 -15.99 66.68 -36.44
CA GLU A 202 -15.13 65.74 -37.20
C GLU A 202 -14.00 65.18 -36.34
N ARG A 203 -13.41 66.00 -35.48
CA ARG A 203 -12.39 65.53 -34.53
C ARG A 203 -12.98 64.54 -33.52
N ALA A 204 -14.15 64.83 -32.97
CA ALA A 204 -14.81 63.95 -32.00
C ALA A 204 -15.17 62.59 -32.62
N GLU A 205 -15.57 62.55 -33.90
CA GLU A 205 -15.83 61.31 -34.62
C GLU A 205 -14.56 60.46 -34.80
N LEU A 206 -13.42 61.08 -35.13
CA LEU A 206 -12.12 60.38 -35.18
C LEU A 206 -11.68 59.87 -33.80
N GLU A 207 -11.92 60.65 -32.74
CA GLU A 207 -11.63 60.24 -31.36
C GLU A 207 -12.49 59.03 -30.94
N MET A 208 -13.76 59.01 -31.32
CA MET A 208 -14.66 57.86 -31.11
C MET A 208 -14.13 56.59 -31.81
N GLN A 209 -13.72 56.70 -33.09
CA GLN A 209 -13.14 55.56 -33.82
C GLN A 209 -11.86 55.04 -33.17
N ARG A 210 -10.98 55.93 -32.68
CA ARG A 210 -9.79 55.54 -31.92
C ARG A 210 -10.18 54.77 -30.66
N ASP A 211 -11.19 55.24 -29.93
CA ASP A 211 -11.62 54.61 -28.67
C ASP A 211 -12.27 53.24 -28.91
N GLU A 212 -12.99 53.05 -30.02
CA GLU A 212 -13.43 51.71 -30.46
C GLU A 212 -12.25 50.76 -30.73
N LYS A 213 -11.18 51.25 -31.39
CA LYS A 213 -9.96 50.46 -31.60
C LYS A 213 -9.22 50.17 -30.29
N LEU A 214 -9.28 51.08 -29.33
CA LEU A 214 -8.70 50.86 -28.00
C LEU A 214 -9.42 49.72 -27.29
N GLY A 215 -10.76 49.71 -27.29
CA GLY A 215 -11.56 48.62 -26.73
C GLY A 215 -11.30 47.27 -27.41
N ALA A 216 -11.18 47.26 -28.74
CA ALA A 216 -10.82 46.05 -29.50
C ALA A 216 -9.41 45.54 -29.12
N MET A 217 -8.42 46.43 -29.01
CA MET A 217 -7.06 46.06 -28.59
C MET A 217 -7.03 45.50 -27.16
N MET A 218 -7.76 46.11 -26.21
CA MET A 218 -7.87 45.58 -24.85
C MET A 218 -8.54 44.20 -24.80
N THR A 219 -9.53 43.96 -25.67
CA THR A 219 -10.18 42.65 -25.79
C THR A 219 -9.19 41.60 -26.30
N GLU A 220 -8.45 41.89 -27.36
CA GLU A 220 -7.41 40.99 -27.88
C GLU A 220 -6.26 40.79 -26.89
N ASP A 221 -5.89 41.80 -26.10
CA ASP A 221 -4.86 41.67 -25.07
C ASP A 221 -5.28 40.68 -23.98
N LYS A 222 -6.54 40.78 -23.50
CA LYS A 222 -7.09 39.82 -22.54
C LYS A 222 -7.05 38.40 -23.07
N ARG A 223 -7.45 38.20 -24.32
CA ARG A 223 -7.47 36.88 -24.98
C ARG A 223 -6.06 36.31 -25.18
N TYR A 224 -5.12 37.17 -25.55
CA TYR A 224 -3.69 36.83 -25.60
C TYR A 224 -3.18 36.35 -24.24
N GLN A 225 -3.49 37.03 -23.14
CA GLN A 225 -3.07 36.59 -21.80
C GLN A 225 -3.63 35.22 -21.46
N ILE A 226 -4.91 34.95 -21.76
CA ILE A 226 -5.51 33.62 -21.53
C ILE A 226 -4.78 32.54 -22.33
N ALA A 227 -4.52 32.77 -23.62
CA ALA A 227 -3.80 31.81 -24.47
C ALA A 227 -2.36 31.60 -23.99
N LYS A 228 -1.71 32.67 -23.52
CA LYS A 228 -0.35 32.63 -22.98
C LYS A 228 -0.29 31.82 -21.69
N ASP A 229 -1.14 32.14 -20.72
CA ASP A 229 -1.18 31.46 -19.43
C ASP A 229 -1.56 29.98 -19.62
N LEU A 230 -2.46 29.67 -20.55
CA LEU A 230 -2.79 28.29 -20.92
C LEU A 230 -1.55 27.54 -21.44
N GLY A 231 -0.80 28.14 -22.37
CA GLY A 231 0.42 27.53 -22.92
C GLY A 231 1.53 27.35 -21.88
N ASP A 232 1.73 28.35 -21.02
CA ASP A 232 2.72 28.33 -19.94
C ASP A 232 2.35 27.23 -18.91
N ASN A 233 1.09 27.19 -18.46
CA ASN A 233 0.62 26.21 -17.49
C ASN A 233 0.61 24.78 -18.05
N LEU A 234 0.23 24.56 -19.30
CA LEU A 234 0.35 23.26 -19.96
C LEU A 234 1.83 22.84 -20.07
N THR A 235 2.74 23.78 -20.31
CA THR A 235 4.18 23.47 -20.34
C THR A 235 4.69 23.03 -18.97
N ILE A 236 4.35 23.79 -17.92
CA ILE A 236 4.75 23.49 -16.54
C ILE A 236 4.14 22.17 -16.06
N GLY A 237 2.84 21.97 -16.32
CA GLY A 237 2.11 20.76 -15.94
C GLY A 237 2.68 19.51 -16.62
N TYR A 238 3.01 19.59 -17.91
CA TYR A 238 3.61 18.47 -18.64
C TYR A 238 4.97 18.09 -18.03
N ASN A 239 5.86 19.07 -17.83
CA ASN A 239 7.20 18.83 -17.31
C ASN A 239 7.16 18.28 -15.87
N THR A 240 6.30 18.85 -15.02
CA THR A 240 6.12 18.37 -13.64
C THR A 240 5.59 16.93 -13.63
N SER A 241 4.62 16.61 -14.49
CA SER A 241 4.07 15.25 -14.62
C SER A 241 5.14 14.23 -15.03
N GLU A 242 6.15 14.62 -15.81
CA GLU A 242 7.23 13.74 -16.25
C GLU A 242 8.09 13.25 -15.11
N ILE A 243 8.46 14.17 -14.23
CA ILE A 243 9.32 13.88 -13.08
C ILE A 243 8.58 12.94 -12.12
N ILE A 244 7.31 13.26 -11.82
CA ILE A 244 6.47 12.43 -10.94
C ILE A 244 6.28 11.04 -11.53
N MET A 245 5.98 10.95 -12.83
CA MET A 245 5.79 9.68 -13.52
C MET A 245 7.06 8.83 -13.55
N THR A 246 8.22 9.47 -13.79
CA THR A 246 9.51 8.80 -13.75
C THR A 246 9.77 8.21 -12.36
N ARG A 247 9.45 8.96 -11.30
CA ARG A 247 9.55 8.46 -9.92
C ARG A 247 8.62 7.28 -9.68
N LEU A 248 7.36 7.34 -10.15
CA LEU A 248 6.41 6.24 -10.01
C LEU A 248 6.87 4.96 -10.73
N LEU A 249 7.41 5.09 -11.95
CA LEU A 249 8.01 3.98 -12.69
C LEU A 249 9.21 3.39 -11.94
N GLN A 250 10.11 4.22 -11.43
CA GLN A 250 11.25 3.75 -10.63
C GLN A 250 10.79 2.98 -9.39
N THR A 251 9.79 3.48 -8.66
CA THR A 251 9.23 2.80 -7.49
C THR A 251 8.59 1.46 -7.88
N THR A 252 7.85 1.40 -8.98
CA THR A 252 7.23 0.15 -9.47
C THR A 252 8.28 -0.89 -9.84
N SER A 253 9.32 -0.49 -10.58
CA SER A 253 10.45 -1.37 -10.93
C SER A 253 11.20 -1.87 -9.69
N ALA A 254 11.36 -1.02 -8.66
CA ALA A 254 11.96 -1.44 -7.40
C ALA A 254 11.09 -2.47 -6.67
N LYS A 255 9.77 -2.27 -6.62
CA LYS A 255 8.83 -3.26 -6.07
C LYS A 255 8.90 -4.58 -6.81
N GLU A 256 8.93 -4.55 -8.15
CA GLU A 256 9.06 -5.76 -8.97
C GLU A 256 10.34 -6.53 -8.66
N ARG A 257 11.46 -5.82 -8.50
CA ARG A 257 12.74 -6.45 -8.11
C ARG A 257 12.67 -7.08 -6.73
N VAL A 258 12.09 -6.40 -5.74
CA VAL A 258 11.91 -6.94 -4.38
C VAL A 258 11.00 -8.17 -4.42
N TYR A 259 9.90 -8.12 -5.16
CA TYR A 259 9.00 -9.25 -5.37
C TYR A 259 9.73 -10.45 -6.00
N ALA A 260 10.48 -10.24 -7.08
CA ALA A 260 11.23 -11.30 -7.75
C ALA A 260 12.26 -11.94 -6.81
N GLN A 261 12.96 -11.12 -6.01
CA GLN A 261 13.92 -11.61 -5.03
C GLN A 261 13.25 -12.40 -3.89
N ALA A 262 12.13 -11.93 -3.36
CA ALA A 262 11.36 -12.63 -2.34
C ALA A 262 10.84 -13.98 -2.87
N VAL A 263 10.30 -14.00 -4.09
CA VAL A 263 9.80 -15.23 -4.70
C VAL A 263 10.91 -16.23 -4.94
N SER A 264 12.05 -15.78 -5.47
CA SER A 264 13.23 -16.63 -5.67
C SER A 264 13.73 -17.20 -4.34
N PHE A 265 13.86 -16.37 -3.30
CA PHE A 265 14.29 -16.81 -1.98
C PHE A 265 13.39 -17.92 -1.43
N PHE A 266 12.07 -17.70 -1.34
CA PHE A 266 11.17 -18.69 -0.76
C PHE A 266 11.06 -19.97 -1.61
N SER A 267 11.06 -19.85 -2.94
CA SER A 267 10.95 -21.02 -3.83
C SER A 267 12.21 -21.88 -3.76
N THR A 268 13.40 -21.27 -3.69
CA THR A 268 14.68 -22.01 -3.58
C THR A 268 14.94 -22.56 -2.18
N ASN A 269 14.29 -22.02 -1.15
CA ASN A 269 14.46 -22.45 0.24
C ASN A 269 13.28 -23.30 0.76
N GLU A 270 12.33 -23.71 -0.08
CA GLU A 270 11.17 -24.51 0.36
C GLU A 270 11.60 -25.86 0.99
N ALA A 271 12.62 -26.51 0.43
CA ALA A 271 13.20 -27.72 1.00
C ALA A 271 13.83 -27.47 2.38
N VAL A 272 14.55 -26.35 2.54
CA VAL A 272 15.17 -25.95 3.82
C VAL A 272 14.09 -25.67 4.86
N LEU A 273 13.02 -24.94 4.51
CA LEU A 273 11.90 -24.68 5.41
C LEU A 273 11.18 -25.96 5.83
N THR A 274 11.05 -26.92 4.92
CA THR A 274 10.48 -28.24 5.20
C THR A 274 11.37 -29.05 6.15
N ALA A 275 12.69 -29.04 5.92
CA ALA A 275 13.66 -29.67 6.81
C ALA A 275 13.65 -29.01 8.21
N LEU A 276 13.59 -27.67 8.29
CA LEU A 276 13.45 -26.96 9.56
C LEU A 276 12.16 -27.33 10.29
N LYS A 277 11.02 -27.41 9.58
CA LYS A 277 9.74 -27.88 10.13
C LYS A 277 9.89 -29.27 10.75
N ALA A 278 10.48 -30.22 10.01
CA ALA A 278 10.69 -31.58 10.48
C ALA A 278 11.64 -31.64 11.68
N SER A 279 12.77 -30.93 11.63
CA SER A 279 13.76 -30.87 12.70
C SER A 279 13.20 -30.28 13.98
N PHE A 280 12.50 -29.14 13.91
CA PHE A 280 11.87 -28.58 15.11
C PHE A 280 10.77 -29.50 15.63
N THR A 281 9.88 -30.02 14.79
CA THR A 281 8.84 -30.96 15.25
C THR A 281 9.44 -32.18 15.94
N GLY A 282 10.52 -32.74 15.38
CA GLY A 282 11.26 -33.86 15.97
C GLY A 282 11.92 -33.52 17.30
N MET A 283 12.58 -32.35 17.42
CA MET A 283 13.18 -31.90 18.68
C MET A 283 12.14 -31.70 19.79
N PHE A 284 10.99 -31.09 19.46
CA PHE A 284 9.88 -30.93 20.42
C PHE A 284 9.30 -32.28 20.85
N GLY A 285 9.11 -33.21 19.92
CA GLY A 285 8.63 -34.57 20.23
C GLY A 285 9.62 -35.39 21.07
N LEU A 286 10.92 -35.27 20.79
CA LEU A 286 11.97 -35.90 21.60
C LEU A 286 11.96 -35.35 23.03
N HIS A 287 11.87 -34.03 23.18
CA HIS A 287 11.81 -33.40 24.50
C HIS A 287 10.60 -33.86 25.32
N GLU A 288 9.43 -34.00 24.69
CA GLU A 288 8.22 -34.54 25.32
C GLU A 288 8.37 -36.02 25.72
N SER A 289 9.01 -36.82 24.87
CA SER A 289 9.29 -38.23 25.14
C SER A 289 10.28 -38.40 26.30
N THR A 290 11.36 -37.60 26.33
CA THR A 290 12.33 -37.57 27.43
C THR A 290 11.66 -37.16 28.73
N LYS A 291 10.80 -36.13 28.71
CA LYS A 291 10.01 -35.72 29.88
C LYS A 291 9.12 -36.86 30.40
N THR A 292 8.47 -37.58 29.51
CA THR A 292 7.61 -38.72 29.87
C THR A 292 8.43 -39.84 30.51
N LEU A 293 9.61 -40.15 29.96
CA LEU A 293 10.53 -41.16 30.50
C LEU A 293 11.01 -40.79 31.92
N GLU A 294 11.41 -39.54 32.14
CA GLU A 294 11.84 -39.09 33.47
C GLU A 294 10.70 -39.13 34.49
N ALA A 295 9.47 -38.75 34.08
CA ALA A 295 8.29 -38.90 34.95
C ALA A 295 8.00 -40.37 35.30
N MET A 296 8.18 -41.30 34.35
CA MET A 296 8.05 -42.73 34.61
C MET A 296 9.10 -43.24 35.58
N LYS A 297 10.38 -42.87 35.40
CA LYS A 297 11.46 -43.22 36.34
C LYS A 297 11.14 -42.76 37.75
N LYS A 298 10.69 -41.51 37.89
CA LYS A 298 10.26 -40.96 39.18
C LYS A 298 9.10 -41.76 39.77
N GLY A 299 8.07 -42.08 38.99
CA GLY A 299 6.94 -42.88 39.47
C GLY A 299 7.35 -44.26 39.97
N VAL A 300 8.35 -44.90 39.35
CA VAL A 300 8.94 -46.15 39.85
C VAL A 300 9.64 -45.93 41.19
N SER A 301 10.46 -44.88 41.32
CA SER A 301 11.11 -44.52 42.58
C SER A 301 10.10 -44.24 43.70
N ASP A 302 9.10 -43.39 43.45
CA ASP A 302 8.05 -43.06 44.41
C ASP A 302 7.24 -44.32 44.83
N SER A 303 7.06 -45.27 43.92
CA SER A 303 6.41 -46.56 44.22
C SER A 303 7.25 -47.46 45.12
N LEU A 304 8.59 -47.45 44.95
CA LEU A 304 9.51 -48.18 45.82
C LEU A 304 9.54 -47.58 47.23
N ASP A 305 9.56 -46.25 47.33
CA ASP A 305 9.48 -45.53 48.62
C ASP A 305 8.16 -45.86 49.34
N THR A 306 7.04 -45.78 48.62
CA THR A 306 5.72 -46.15 49.15
C THR A 306 5.68 -47.60 49.62
N LEU A 307 6.29 -48.53 48.87
CA LEU A 307 6.35 -49.94 49.25
C LEU A 307 7.15 -50.12 50.55
N SER A 308 8.23 -49.36 50.74
CA SER A 308 9.00 -49.37 51.99
C SER A 308 8.17 -48.85 53.16
N GLU A 309 7.54 -47.68 53.01
CA GLU A 309 6.71 -47.07 54.06
C GLU A 309 5.51 -47.96 54.46
N VAL A 310 4.80 -48.51 53.46
CA VAL A 310 3.69 -49.43 53.71
C VAL A 310 4.19 -50.74 54.29
N GLY A 311 5.32 -51.26 53.81
CA GLY A 311 5.96 -52.46 54.33
C GLY A 311 6.31 -52.33 55.81
N ASP A 312 6.91 -51.22 56.21
CA ASP A 312 7.25 -50.92 57.61
C ASP A 312 5.99 -50.81 58.47
N ALA A 313 4.97 -50.06 58.02
CA ALA A 313 3.72 -49.90 58.74
C ALA A 313 2.95 -51.23 58.93
N VAL A 314 2.85 -52.04 57.88
CA VAL A 314 2.20 -53.36 57.95
C VAL A 314 2.98 -54.32 58.85
N THR A 315 4.31 -54.28 58.78
CA THR A 315 5.17 -55.11 59.65
C THR A 315 5.08 -54.68 61.11
N GLU A 316 5.02 -53.37 61.39
CA GLU A 316 4.80 -52.83 62.74
C GLU A 316 3.45 -53.26 63.32
N GLU A 317 2.37 -53.15 62.54
CA GLU A 317 1.03 -53.60 62.99
C GLU A 317 0.98 -55.12 63.20
N ALA A 318 1.63 -55.91 62.35
CA ALA A 318 1.77 -57.35 62.53
C ALA A 318 2.56 -57.70 63.82
N LEU A 319 3.64 -56.95 64.12
CA LEU A 319 4.40 -57.10 65.36
C LEU A 319 3.57 -56.70 66.59
N LYS A 320 2.80 -55.61 66.53
CA LYS A 320 1.86 -55.24 67.61
C LYS A 320 0.81 -56.32 67.86
N ALA A 321 0.27 -56.94 66.80
CA ALA A 321 -0.70 -58.03 66.95
C ALA A 321 -0.07 -59.34 67.47
N GLY A 322 1.17 -59.66 67.06
CA GLY A 322 1.86 -60.90 67.43
C GLY A 322 2.60 -60.87 68.77
N TYR A 323 3.11 -59.70 69.19
CA TYR A 323 3.95 -59.52 70.38
C TYR A 323 3.45 -58.43 71.34
N GLY A 324 2.35 -57.74 71.02
CA GLY A 324 1.70 -56.80 71.93
C GLY A 324 1.07 -57.50 73.13
N PRO A 325 0.79 -56.76 74.23
CA PRO A 325 0.20 -57.33 75.43
C PRO A 325 -1.17 -57.96 75.11
N THR A 326 -1.38 -59.20 75.58
CA THR A 326 -2.57 -60.02 75.31
C THR A 326 -3.86 -59.44 75.89
N VAL A 327 -3.77 -58.36 76.67
CA VAL A 327 -4.91 -57.69 77.30
C VAL A 327 -4.81 -56.19 77.02
N ARG A 328 -5.90 -55.66 76.44
CA ARG A 328 -6.11 -54.25 76.13
C ARG A 328 -5.89 -53.39 77.40
N ALA A 329 -4.96 -52.43 77.37
CA ALA A 329 -4.56 -51.64 78.55
C ALA A 329 -5.74 -50.88 79.20
N ASP A 330 -6.75 -50.54 78.41
CA ASP A 330 -8.01 -49.95 78.87
C ASP A 330 -8.92 -50.96 79.60
N ALA A 331 -8.85 -52.26 79.27
CA ALA A 331 -9.52 -53.32 80.02
C ALA A 331 -8.87 -53.58 81.39
N VAL A 332 -7.53 -53.45 81.48
CA VAL A 332 -6.81 -53.52 82.77
C VAL A 332 -7.13 -52.31 83.65
N LYS A 333 -7.18 -51.10 83.07
CA LYS A 333 -7.55 -49.87 83.79
C LYS A 333 -8.98 -49.95 84.37
N LYS A 334 -9.93 -50.50 83.61
CA LYS A 334 -11.31 -50.69 84.07
C LYS A 334 -11.45 -51.68 85.24
N LEU A 335 -10.52 -52.62 85.38
CA LEU A 335 -10.44 -53.55 86.52
C LEU A 335 -9.84 -52.87 87.75
N VAL A 336 -8.79 -52.06 87.56
CA VAL A 336 -8.13 -51.30 88.64
C VAL A 336 -9.02 -50.19 89.20
N ASP A 337 -9.80 -49.50 88.35
CA ASP A 337 -10.76 -48.46 88.77
C ASP A 337 -12.00 -49.05 89.49
N SER A 338 -12.14 -50.39 89.54
CA SER A 338 -13.25 -51.09 90.20
C SER A 338 -12.92 -51.67 91.58
N VAL A 339 -11.73 -51.35 92.13
CA VAL A 339 -11.27 -51.76 93.48
C VAL A 339 -11.17 -50.55 94.40
#